data_AF-A0A537JSH8-F1
#
_entry.id   AF-A0A537JSH8-F1
#
_cell.length_a   1.000
_cell.length_b   1.000
_cell.length_c   1.000
_cell.angle_alpha   90.00
_cell.angle_beta   90.00
_cell.angle_gamma   90.00
#
_symmetry.space_group_name_H-M   'P 1'
#
loop_
_entity.id
_entity.type
_entity.pdbx_description
1 polymer ?
#
loop_
_entity_poly.entity_id
_entity_poly.type
_entity_poly.pdbx_seq_one_letter_code
_entity_poly.pdbx_strand_id
1 'polypeptide(L)' 'TLENGAVTESHLEVKASVPNIDEAKFEECVNDAKANCPISKLFNTNITIEASLEQAVHA' A
#
# COMPACT_ATOMS: atom_id res chain seq x y z
N THR A 1 -12.58 7.78 18.67
CA THR A 1 -13.99 7.72 18.23
C THR A 1 -14.02 8.03 16.75
N LEU A 2 -14.72 7.25 15.92
CA LEU A 2 -14.92 7.56 14.51
C LEU A 2 -15.90 8.74 14.43
N GLU A 3 -15.42 9.94 14.14
CA GLU A 3 -16.30 11.10 13.94
C GLU A 3 -17.23 10.81 12.75
N ASN A 4 -18.54 10.74 13.01
CA ASN A 4 -19.60 10.48 12.02
C ASN A 4 -19.55 9.12 11.28
N GLY A 5 -18.77 8.15 11.75
CA GLY A 5 -18.69 6.82 11.11
C GLY A 5 -18.02 6.82 9.73
N ALA A 6 -17.35 7.92 9.36
CA ALA A 6 -16.56 8.02 8.14
C ALA A 6 -15.07 7.84 8.46
N VAL A 7 -14.35 7.08 7.64
CA VAL A 7 -12.90 7.03 7.67
C VAL A 7 -12.39 8.29 6.98
N THR A 8 -11.69 9.16 7.71
CA THR A 8 -11.18 10.45 7.19
C THR A 8 -9.79 10.33 6.57
N GLU A 9 -8.97 9.40 7.08
CA GLU A 9 -7.68 9.06 6.52
C GLU A 9 -7.37 7.57 6.70
N SER A 10 -6.65 7.00 5.73
CA SER A 10 -6.09 5.65 5.78
C SER A 10 -4.62 5.70 5.40
N HIS A 11 -3.77 5.42 6.37
CA HIS A 11 -2.33 5.28 6.16
C HIS A 11 -1.98 3.79 6.09
N LEU A 12 -1.43 3.37 4.96
CA LEU A 12 -1.11 1.98 4.65
C LEU A 12 0.41 1.82 4.52
N GLU A 13 1.01 1.07 5.45
CA GLU A 13 2.42 0.75 5.41
C GLU A 13 2.60 -0.68 4.86
N VAL A 14 3.27 -0.81 3.71
CA VAL A 14 3.48 -2.07 3.00
C VAL A 14 4.93 -2.48 3.12
N LYS A 15 5.20 -3.47 3.96
CA LYS A 15 6.50 -4.13 4.04
C LYS A 15 6.41 -5.47 3.33
N ALA A 16 7.18 -5.62 2.26
CA ALA A 16 7.14 -6.84 1.46
C ALA A 16 8.54 -7.40 1.28
N SER A 17 8.66 -8.70 1.43
CA SER A 17 9.89 -9.42 1.14
C SER A 17 9.67 -10.34 -0.04
N VAL A 18 10.13 -9.89 -1.21
CA VAL A 18 9.87 -10.55 -2.48
C VAL A 18 11.20 -10.91 -3.13
N PRO A 19 11.51 -12.21 -3.33
CA PRO A 19 12.75 -12.62 -3.97
C PRO A 19 12.70 -12.29 -5.47
N ASN A 20 13.82 -11.83 -6.02
CA ASN A 20 13.99 -11.52 -7.45
C ASN A 20 13.05 -10.42 -8.01
N ILE A 21 12.60 -9.48 -7.17
CA ILE A 21 11.93 -8.27 -7.64
C ILE A 21 12.87 -7.07 -7.53
N ASP A 22 12.83 -6.20 -8.52
CA ASP A 22 13.48 -4.89 -8.46
C ASP A 22 12.58 -3.89 -7.73
N GLU A 23 13.19 -2.93 -7.02
CA GLU A 23 12.48 -1.88 -6.29
C GLU A 23 11.53 -1.09 -7.19
N ALA A 24 11.95 -0.77 -8.42
CA ALA A 24 11.11 -0.08 -9.39
C ALA A 24 9.85 -0.89 -9.78
N LYS A 25 9.97 -2.22 -9.90
CA LYS A 25 8.83 -3.09 -10.23
C LYS A 25 7.91 -3.23 -9.02
N PHE A 26 8.47 -3.26 -7.83
CA PHE A 26 7.71 -3.24 -6.58
C PHE A 26 6.91 -1.93 -6.43
N GLU A 27 7.53 -0.76 -6.65
CA GLU A 27 6.83 0.53 -6.65
C GLU A 27 5.72 0.60 -7.70
N GLU A 28 5.95 0.06 -8.89
CA GLU A 28 4.91 -0.03 -9.94
C GLU A 28 3.71 -0.85 -9.45
N CYS A 29 3.95 -2.02 -8.84
CA CYS A 29 2.89 -2.87 -8.27
C CYS A 29 2.14 -2.18 -7.12
N VAL A 30 2.86 -1.46 -6.26
CA VAL A 30 2.25 -0.71 -5.14
C VAL A 30 1.35 0.41 -5.66
N ASN A 31 1.80 1.16 -6.66
CA ASN A 31 1.01 2.21 -7.28
C ASN A 31 -0.20 1.65 -8.03
N ASP A 32 -0.04 0.54 -8.75
CA ASP A 32 -1.16 -0.14 -9.41
C ASP A 32 -2.19 -0.64 -8.38
N ALA A 33 -1.74 -1.25 -7.29
CA ALA A 33 -2.61 -1.66 -6.19
C ALA A 33 -3.35 -0.45 -5.59
N LYS A 34 -2.68 0.68 -5.39
CA LYS A 34 -3.31 1.92 -4.91
C LYS A 34 -4.43 2.40 -5.85
N ALA A 35 -4.20 2.35 -7.16
CA ALA A 35 -5.16 2.79 -8.17
C ALA A 35 -6.31 1.79 -8.40
N ASN A 36 -6.04 0.49 -8.28
CA ASN A 36 -6.98 -0.57 -8.62
C ASN A 36 -7.66 -1.22 -7.42
N CYS A 37 -7.22 -0.96 -6.18
CA CYS A 37 -7.79 -1.60 -5.00
C CYS A 37 -9.28 -1.24 -4.84
N PRO A 38 -10.18 -2.24 -4.81
CA PRO A 38 -11.62 -2.01 -4.66
C PRO A 38 -11.94 -1.35 -3.31
N ILE A 39 -11.11 -1.59 -2.28
CA ILE A 39 -11.27 -0.96 -0.97
C ILE A 39 -10.94 0.54 -1.04
N SER A 40 -9.87 0.92 -1.74
CA SER A 40 -9.51 2.32 -1.94
C SER A 40 -10.55 3.09 -2.75
N LYS A 41 -11.24 2.42 -3.69
CA LYS A 41 -12.38 3.00 -4.44
C LYS A 41 -13.66 3.13 -3.60
N LEU A 42 -13.83 2.27 -2.60
CA LEU A 42 -14.97 2.28 -1.67
C LEU A 42 -14.86 3.39 -0.62
N PHE A 43 -13.64 3.71 -0.18
CA PHE A 43 -13.42 4.76 0.81
C PHE A 43 -13.18 6.12 0.15
N ASN A 44 -14.10 7.07 0.38
CA ASN A 44 -13.89 8.51 0.09
C ASN A 44 -13.00 9.14 1.16
N THR A 45 -11.77 8.66 1.27
CA THR A 45 -10.85 9.02 2.35
C THR A 45 -9.47 9.38 1.79
N ASN A 46 -8.69 10.13 2.55
CA ASN A 46 -7.30 10.40 2.17
C ASN A 46 -6.49 9.11 2.35
N ILE A 47 -5.99 8.51 1.27
CA ILE A 47 -5.22 7.25 1.34
C ILE A 47 -3.75 7.53 1.04
N THR A 48 -2.92 7.35 2.05
CA THR A 48 -1.46 7.40 1.95
C THR A 48 -0.90 5.99 1.98
N ILE A 49 0.11 5.73 1.16
CA ILE A 49 0.80 4.43 1.08
C ILE A 49 2.29 4.71 1.22
N GLU A 50 2.93 4.03 2.15
CA GLU A 50 4.38 3.93 2.27
C GLU A 50 4.75 2.46 2.02
N ALA A 51 5.63 2.21 1.06
CA ALA A 51 6.01 0.84 0.72
C ALA A 51 7.52 0.66 0.79
N SER A 52 7.93 -0.41 1.46
CA SER A 52 9.34 -0.76 1.69
C SER A 52 9.56 -2.20 1.25
N LEU A 53 10.47 -2.39 0.31
CA LEU A 53 10.92 -3.71 -0.12
C LEU A 53 12.00 -4.19 0.86
N GLU A 54 11.62 -5.05 1.80
CA GLU A 54 12.56 -5.72 2.70
C GLU A 54 13.24 -6.84 1.92
N GLN A 55 14.51 -6.66 1.53
CA GLN A 55 15.23 -7.69 0.80
C GLN A 55 15.20 -9.01 1.57
N ALA A 56 14.49 -10.01 1.04
CA ALA A 56 14.68 -11.40 1.40
C ALA A 56 16.08 -11.77 0.92
N VAL A 57 17.09 -11.45 1.73
CA VAL A 57 18.40 -12.06 1.64
C VAL A 57 18.14 -13.56 1.60
N HIS A 58 18.48 -14.17 0.47
CA HIS A 58 18.66 -15.60 0.38
C HIS A 58 19.61 -16.00 1.52
N ALA A 59 19.04 -16.62 2.56
CA ALA A 59 19.78 -17.40 3.53
C ALA A 59 19.85 -18.84 3.03
#